data_AF-A0A1G1DCG3-F1
#
_entry.id   AF-A0A1G1DCG3-F1
#
_cell.length_a   1.000
_cell.length_b   1.000
_cell.length_c   1.000
_cell.angle_alpha   90.00
_cell.angle_beta   90.00
_cell.angle_gamma   90.00
#
_symmetry.space_group_name_H-M   'P 1'
#
loop_
_entity.id
_entity.type
_entity.pdbx_description
1 polymer ?
#
loop_
_entity_poly.entity_id
_entity_poly.type
_entity_poly.pdbx_seq_one_letter_code
_entity_poly.pdbx_strand_id
1 'polypeptide(L)'
;MEERLFNERDFLEKTYILFYSAFEKEVQTKGMIKRAVEMNKKVFLPVTDFKNRNILISELYNKEEEIRIVPENVVEIIIVPGIAFSEIGSRIGFGKGFYDKFLSRLLVGVKTIGLAFDFQIVDEIPLYNHDFLLDRIITEKRVIDCKKCRDKIERG
;
A
#
# COMPACT_ATOMS: atom_id res chain seq x y z
N MET A 1 9.56 9.36 7.15
CA MET A 1 8.81 8.46 6.25
C MET A 1 7.82 9.26 5.42
N GLU A 2 6.93 10.02 6.05
CA GLU A 2 5.96 10.89 5.37
C GLU A 2 6.60 11.77 4.27
N GLU A 3 7.62 12.57 4.58
CA GLU A 3 8.27 13.40 3.57
C GLU A 3 8.80 12.61 2.36
N ARG A 4 9.23 11.36 2.54
CA ARG A 4 9.66 10.53 1.40
C ARG A 4 8.48 10.19 0.51
N LEU A 5 7.37 9.72 1.10
CA LEU A 5 6.14 9.42 0.38
C LEU A 5 5.65 10.63 -0.43
N PHE A 6 5.62 11.80 0.18
CA PHE A 6 5.13 13.03 -0.47
C PHE A 6 6.11 13.65 -1.48
N ASN A 7 7.36 13.17 -1.54
CA ASN A 7 8.33 13.55 -2.57
C ASN A 7 8.46 12.50 -3.68
N GLU A 8 7.78 11.35 -3.57
CA GLU A 8 7.74 10.37 -4.65
C GLU A 8 7.03 10.94 -5.87
N ARG A 9 7.67 10.83 -7.04
CA ARG A 9 7.13 11.33 -8.31
C ARG A 9 5.72 10.79 -8.59
N ASP A 10 5.55 9.47 -8.43
CA ASP A 10 4.26 8.81 -8.63
C ASP A 10 3.18 9.42 -7.71
N PHE A 11 3.53 9.69 -6.46
CA PHE A 11 2.61 10.26 -5.47
C PHE A 11 2.23 11.71 -5.78
N LEU A 12 3.18 12.51 -6.25
CA LEU A 12 2.93 13.89 -6.67
C LEU A 12 2.01 13.96 -7.90
N GLU A 13 2.23 13.11 -8.90
CA GLU A 13 1.51 13.13 -10.17
C GLU A 13 0.08 12.53 -10.07
N LYS A 14 -0.11 11.49 -9.26
CA LYS A 14 -1.39 10.75 -9.17
C LYS A 14 -2.35 11.39 -8.16
N THR A 15 -3.65 11.35 -8.46
CA THR A 15 -4.68 12.00 -7.65
C THR A 15 -5.42 11.02 -6.73
N TYR A 16 -5.58 9.76 -7.15
CA TYR A 16 -6.48 8.79 -6.51
C TYR A 16 -5.69 7.76 -5.69
N ILE A 17 -5.73 7.91 -4.36
CA ILE A 17 -4.82 7.21 -3.43
C ILE A 17 -5.63 6.41 -2.41
N LEU A 18 -5.41 5.11 -2.34
CA LEU A 18 -5.93 4.24 -1.28
C LEU A 18 -4.91 4.14 -0.14
N PHE A 19 -5.32 4.56 1.05
CA PHE A 19 -4.57 4.33 2.29
C PHE A 19 -5.20 3.20 3.09
N TYR A 20 -4.40 2.49 3.89
CA TYR A 20 -4.94 1.62 4.93
C TYR A 20 -5.26 2.42 6.21
N SER A 21 -6.22 1.93 6.99
CA SER A 21 -6.45 2.39 8.36
C SER A 21 -5.56 1.58 9.31
N ALA A 22 -4.56 2.25 9.90
CA ALA A 22 -3.51 1.61 10.68
C ALA A 22 -4.00 1.01 12.01
N PHE A 23 -3.49 -0.18 12.35
CA PHE A 23 -3.56 -0.81 13.68
C PHE A 23 -2.24 -0.64 14.45
N GLU A 24 -2.18 -1.04 15.73
CA GLU A 24 -1.08 -0.73 16.66
C GLU A 24 0.34 -1.03 16.17
N LYS A 25 0.53 -2.07 15.34
CA LYS A 25 1.85 -2.52 14.86
C LYS A 25 2.18 -2.05 13.44
N GLU A 26 1.34 -1.22 12.84
CA GLU A 26 1.53 -0.68 11.50
C GLU A 26 2.03 0.76 11.55
N VAL A 27 2.62 1.22 10.44
CA VAL A 27 2.95 2.64 10.28
C VAL A 27 1.66 3.46 10.34
N GLN A 28 1.66 4.52 11.14
CA GLN A 28 0.47 5.37 11.29
C GLN A 28 0.27 6.24 10.04
N THR A 29 -0.90 6.08 9.39
CA THR A 29 -1.24 6.77 8.13
C THR A 29 -2.12 8.01 8.33
N LYS A 30 -2.65 8.25 9.54
CA LYS A 30 -3.61 9.34 9.81
C LYS A 30 -3.11 10.73 9.40
N GLY A 31 -1.84 11.04 9.70
CA GLY A 31 -1.21 12.30 9.28
C GLY A 31 -1.09 12.42 7.76
N MET A 32 -0.65 11.33 7.12
CA MET A 32 -0.51 11.25 5.65
C MET A 32 -1.86 11.38 4.94
N ILE A 33 -2.92 10.75 5.46
CA ILE A 33 -4.28 10.88 4.94
C ILE A 33 -4.72 12.34 4.96
N LYS A 34 -4.55 13.02 6.11
CA LYS A 34 -4.90 14.44 6.26
C LYS A 34 -4.15 15.31 5.24
N ARG A 35 -2.83 15.14 5.14
CA ARG A 35 -2.00 15.89 4.19
C ARG A 35 -2.39 15.61 2.73
N ALA A 36 -2.69 14.36 2.37
CA ALA A 36 -3.14 14.02 1.03
C ALA A 36 -4.44 14.75 0.66
N VAL A 37 -5.41 14.82 1.59
CA VAL A 37 -6.64 15.60 1.40
C VAL A 37 -6.34 17.10 1.23
N GLU A 38 -5.44 17.67 2.05
CA GLU A 38 -5.02 19.07 1.94
C GLU A 38 -4.32 19.37 0.60
N MET A 39 -3.69 18.36 -0.01
CA MET A 39 -3.10 18.43 -1.36
C MET A 39 -4.09 18.18 -2.49
N ASN A 40 -5.41 18.21 -2.22
CA ASN A 40 -6.48 17.91 -3.18
C ASN A 40 -6.40 16.50 -3.80
N LYS A 41 -5.77 15.54 -3.12
CA LYS A 41 -5.83 14.12 -3.52
C LYS A 41 -7.21 13.57 -3.17
N LYS A 42 -7.70 12.65 -4.00
CA LYS A 42 -8.86 11.81 -3.69
C LYS A 42 -8.38 10.61 -2.86
N VAL A 43 -8.79 10.57 -1.59
CA VAL A 43 -8.36 9.54 -0.65
C VAL A 43 -9.44 8.47 -0.51
N PHE A 44 -9.02 7.22 -0.56
CA PHE A 44 -9.85 6.05 -0.33
C PHE A 44 -9.37 5.29 0.90
N LEU A 45 -10.27 4.55 1.54
CA LEU A 45 -9.99 3.66 2.67
C LEU A 45 -10.58 2.27 2.44
N PRO A 46 -9.96 1.20 2.98
CA PRO A 46 -10.48 -0.15 2.85
C PRO A 46 -11.69 -0.35 3.77
N VAL A 47 -12.71 -1.01 3.23
CA VAL A 47 -13.84 -1.55 3.97
C VAL A 47 -13.75 -3.06 3.89
N THR A 48 -13.62 -3.72 5.06
CA THR A 48 -13.46 -5.18 5.09
C THR A 48 -14.82 -5.87 4.96
N ASP A 49 -15.00 -6.62 3.88
CA ASP A 49 -16.14 -7.51 3.70
C ASP A 49 -15.76 -8.91 4.23
N PHE A 50 -16.10 -9.15 5.50
CA PHE A 50 -15.84 -10.44 6.15
C PHE A 50 -16.62 -11.60 5.55
N LYS A 51 -17.81 -11.33 4.99
CA LYS A 51 -18.68 -12.36 4.41
C LYS A 51 -18.05 -12.96 3.16
N ASN A 52 -17.55 -12.09 2.26
CA ASN A 52 -16.93 -12.53 1.01
C ASN A 52 -15.40 -12.67 1.10
N ARG A 53 -14.84 -12.48 2.30
CA ARG A 53 -13.39 -12.40 2.55
C ARG A 53 -12.72 -11.48 1.54
N ASN A 54 -13.15 -10.23 1.49
CA ASN A 54 -12.70 -9.27 0.49
C ASN A 54 -12.45 -7.87 1.07
N ILE A 55 -11.75 -7.04 0.32
CA ILE A 55 -11.64 -5.60 0.60
C ILE A 55 -12.43 -4.87 -0.47
N LEU A 56 -13.37 -4.05 -0.03
CA LEU A 56 -13.98 -2.99 -0.83
C LEU A 56 -13.26 -1.68 -0.52
N ILE A 57 -13.42 -0.67 -1.35
CA ILE A 57 -12.87 0.67 -1.10
C ILE A 57 -13.98 1.68 -0.95
N SER A 58 -13.83 2.59 0.01
CA SER A 58 -14.71 3.74 0.18
C SER A 58 -13.97 5.04 -0.09
N GLU A 59 -14.62 5.99 -0.75
CA GLU A 59 -14.11 7.36 -0.85
C GLU A 59 -14.23 8.02 0.52
N LEU A 60 -13.17 8.68 0.98
CA LEU A 60 -13.23 9.57 2.13
C LEU A 60 -13.98 10.84 1.72
N TYR A 61 -15.31 10.81 1.80
CA TYR A 61 -16.18 11.88 1.33
C TYR A 61 -16.72 12.71 2.50
N ASN A 62 -16.15 13.90 2.70
CA ASN A 62 -16.56 14.89 3.71
C ASN A 62 -16.59 14.37 5.17
N LYS A 63 -16.70 15.29 6.12
CA LYS A 63 -16.63 15.02 7.58
C LYS A 63 -17.81 14.19 8.12
N GLU A 64 -18.66 13.66 7.25
CA GLU A 64 -19.87 12.92 7.61
C GLU A 64 -19.62 11.43 7.38
N GLU A 65 -20.01 10.62 8.35
CA GLU A 65 -19.62 9.21 8.54
C GLU A 65 -20.19 8.23 7.49
N GLU A 66 -20.65 8.72 6.34
CA GLU A 66 -21.24 7.86 5.30
C GLU A 66 -20.17 7.14 4.49
N ILE A 67 -20.19 5.81 4.57
CA ILE A 67 -19.33 4.94 3.77
C ILE A 67 -19.87 4.89 2.35
N ARG A 68 -19.23 5.61 1.42
CA ARG A 68 -19.51 5.51 -0.01
C ARG A 68 -18.56 4.52 -0.69
N ILE A 69 -19.04 3.31 -0.97
CA ILE A 69 -18.28 2.30 -1.72
C ILE A 69 -18.12 2.72 -3.17
N VAL A 70 -16.91 2.59 -3.72
CA VAL A 70 -16.59 2.92 -5.11
C VAL A 70 -15.88 1.76 -5.83
N PRO A 71 -15.88 1.74 -7.17
CA PRO A 71 -15.14 0.73 -7.93
C PRO A 71 -13.62 0.77 -7.68
N GLU A 72 -12.98 -0.40 -7.55
CA GLU A 72 -11.53 -0.53 -7.27
C GLU A 72 -10.63 0.08 -8.37
N ASN A 73 -11.14 0.16 -9.61
CA ASN A 73 -10.40 0.63 -10.78
C ASN A 73 -10.13 2.14 -10.83
N VAL A 74 -10.68 2.92 -9.88
CA VAL A 74 -10.42 4.36 -9.80
C VAL A 74 -9.10 4.69 -9.10
N VAL A 75 -8.48 3.72 -8.43
CA VAL A 75 -7.28 3.93 -7.62
C VAL A 75 -6.02 3.86 -8.48
N GLU A 76 -5.12 4.82 -8.29
CA GLU A 76 -3.84 4.89 -9.00
C GLU A 76 -2.65 4.50 -8.12
N ILE A 77 -2.74 4.74 -6.80
CA ILE A 77 -1.76 4.31 -5.80
C ILE A 77 -2.44 3.60 -4.65
N ILE A 78 -1.86 2.50 -4.21
CA ILE A 78 -2.25 1.80 -3.00
C ILE A 78 -1.08 1.80 -2.03
N ILE A 79 -1.34 2.34 -0.84
CA ILE A 79 -0.46 2.21 0.31
C ILE A 79 -0.79 0.88 0.98
N VAL A 80 0.20 -0.02 1.03
CA VAL A 80 0.02 -1.41 1.47
C VAL A 80 0.61 -1.61 2.87
N PRO A 81 -0.16 -2.10 3.86
CA PRO A 81 0.35 -2.41 5.18
C PRO A 81 1.09 -3.75 5.21
N GLY A 82 1.89 -3.97 6.26
CA GLY A 82 2.59 -5.23 6.48
C GLY A 82 3.35 -5.25 7.80
N ILE A 83 3.69 -6.46 8.25
CA ILE A 83 4.46 -6.75 9.46
C ILE A 83 5.94 -6.90 9.12
N ALA A 84 6.24 -7.48 7.97
CA ALA A 84 7.60 -7.63 7.44
C ALA A 84 7.57 -7.46 5.92
N PHE A 85 8.67 -6.99 5.37
CA PHE A 85 8.88 -6.78 3.94
C PHE A 85 10.27 -7.22 3.53
N SER A 86 10.46 -7.61 2.28
CA SER A 86 11.79 -7.84 1.70
C SER A 86 12.11 -6.77 0.65
N GLU A 87 13.38 -6.61 0.31
CA GLU A 87 13.79 -5.64 -0.71
C GLU A 87 13.27 -5.97 -2.12
N ILE A 88 12.85 -7.21 -2.37
CA ILE A 88 12.23 -7.62 -3.64
C ILE A 88 10.73 -7.31 -3.70
N GLY A 89 10.17 -6.75 -2.63
CA GLY A 89 8.77 -6.33 -2.56
C GLY A 89 7.81 -7.39 -2.03
N SER A 90 8.30 -8.53 -1.53
CA SER A 90 7.45 -9.48 -0.83
C SER A 90 7.10 -8.97 0.57
N ARG A 91 5.97 -9.42 1.13
CA ARG A 91 5.49 -8.96 2.43
C ARG A 91 4.77 -10.05 3.22
N ILE A 92 4.80 -9.90 4.55
CA ILE A 92 3.97 -10.66 5.48
C ILE A 92 2.90 -9.73 6.04
N GLY A 93 1.63 -10.06 5.81
CA GLY A 93 0.48 -9.40 6.45
C GLY A 93 0.06 -10.08 7.75
N PHE A 94 -1.08 -9.67 8.33
CA PHE A 94 -1.64 -10.26 9.56
C PHE A 94 -2.30 -11.65 9.39
N GLY A 95 -1.97 -12.38 8.33
CA GLY A 95 -2.33 -13.80 8.16
C GLY A 95 -3.79 -14.10 7.74
N LYS A 96 -4.61 -13.08 7.45
CA LYS A 96 -6.03 -13.30 7.04
C LYS A 96 -6.25 -13.37 5.52
N GLY A 97 -5.24 -13.01 4.71
CA GLY A 97 -5.28 -13.09 3.24
C GLY A 97 -6.15 -12.05 2.53
N PHE A 98 -6.71 -11.06 3.24
CA PHE A 98 -7.58 -10.02 2.64
C PHE A 98 -6.82 -9.17 1.62
N TYR A 99 -5.64 -8.66 1.99
CA TYR A 99 -4.83 -7.85 1.08
C TYR A 99 -4.27 -8.68 -0.07
N ASP A 100 -3.89 -9.95 0.13
CA ASP A 100 -3.34 -10.77 -0.96
C ASP A 100 -4.40 -10.98 -2.05
N LYS A 101 -5.64 -11.28 -1.66
CA LYS A 101 -6.79 -11.37 -2.58
C LYS A 101 -7.19 -10.03 -3.19
N PHE A 102 -7.02 -8.93 -2.45
CA PHE A 102 -7.32 -7.60 -2.97
C PHE A 102 -6.29 -7.17 -4.03
N LEU A 103 -5.01 -7.32 -3.72
CA LEU A 103 -3.91 -6.93 -4.60
C LEU A 103 -3.85 -7.79 -5.88
N SER A 104 -4.22 -9.06 -5.81
CA SER A 104 -4.26 -9.94 -7.00
C SER A 104 -5.32 -9.56 -8.04
N ARG A 105 -6.29 -8.70 -7.67
CA ARG A 105 -7.34 -8.19 -8.56
C ARG A 105 -7.02 -6.81 -9.14
N LEU A 106 -5.85 -6.26 -8.83
CA LEU A 106 -5.48 -4.93 -9.30
C LEU A 106 -5.29 -4.90 -10.82
N LEU A 107 -5.69 -3.78 -11.39
CA LEU A 107 -5.47 -3.50 -12.80
C LEU A 107 -4.00 -3.14 -13.05
N VAL A 108 -3.58 -3.37 -14.30
CA VAL A 108 -2.26 -2.94 -14.78
C VAL A 108 -2.14 -1.42 -14.63
N GLY A 109 -1.03 -0.98 -14.03
CA GLY A 109 -0.69 0.45 -13.90
C GLY A 109 -0.92 1.04 -12.51
N VAL A 110 -1.64 0.36 -11.62
CA VAL A 110 -1.78 0.76 -10.21
C VAL A 110 -0.44 0.61 -9.51
N LYS A 111 0.02 1.67 -8.82
CA LYS A 111 1.28 1.65 -8.06
C LYS A 111 1.06 1.14 -6.65
N THR A 112 1.93 0.26 -6.19
CA THR A 112 1.87 -0.31 -4.84
C THR A 112 3.08 0.09 -4.02
N ILE A 113 2.82 0.74 -2.87
CA ILE A 113 3.86 1.29 -2.00
C ILE A 113 3.68 0.71 -0.59
N GLY A 114 4.65 -0.07 -0.13
CA GLY A 114 4.73 -0.51 1.26
C GLY A 114 5.24 0.62 2.16
N LEU A 115 4.59 0.83 3.30
CA LEU A 115 5.15 1.63 4.39
C LEU A 115 5.62 0.69 5.50
N ALA A 116 6.90 0.79 5.83
CA ALA A 116 7.54 -0.12 6.79
C ALA A 116 8.55 0.65 7.64
N PHE A 117 8.71 0.28 8.90
CA PHE A 117 9.92 0.63 9.61
C PHE A 117 11.11 -0.12 9.02
N ASP A 118 12.30 0.46 9.07
CA ASP A 118 13.49 -0.15 8.47
C ASP A 118 13.85 -1.50 9.12
N PHE A 119 13.51 -1.69 10.41
CA PHE A 119 13.67 -2.99 11.10
C PHE A 119 12.70 -4.07 10.61
N GLN A 120 11.62 -3.69 9.91
CA GLN A 120 10.67 -4.64 9.31
C GLN A 120 11.16 -5.14 7.95
N ILE A 121 12.28 -4.61 7.44
CA ILE A 121 12.92 -5.12 6.24
C ILE A 121 13.77 -6.33 6.63
N VAL A 122 13.44 -7.49 6.04
CA VAL A 122 14.13 -8.77 6.25
C VAL A 122 14.74 -9.24 4.94
N ASP A 123 15.76 -10.11 5.04
CA ASP A 123 16.50 -10.59 3.86
C ASP A 123 15.61 -11.41 2.92
N GLU A 124 14.80 -12.31 3.48
CA GLU A 124 13.96 -13.21 2.72
C GLU A 124 12.59 -13.40 3.38
N ILE A 125 11.56 -13.43 2.54
CA ILE A 125 10.22 -13.90 2.90
C ILE A 125 9.87 -14.97 1.86
N PRO A 126 9.53 -16.20 2.30
CA PRO A 126 9.14 -17.27 1.39
C PRO A 126 8.04 -16.80 0.44
N LEU A 127 8.28 -16.96 -0.86
CA LEU A 127 7.34 -16.60 -1.91
C LEU A 127 6.57 -17.82 -2.40
N TYR A 128 5.27 -17.63 -2.59
CA TYR A 128 4.39 -18.55 -3.28
C TYR A 128 3.98 -17.97 -4.64
N ASN A 129 3.61 -18.83 -5.59
CA ASN A 129 3.29 -18.43 -6.97
C ASN A 129 2.17 -17.38 -7.11
N HIS A 130 1.39 -17.16 -6.07
CA HIS A 130 0.26 -16.22 -6.04
C HIS A 130 0.55 -14.97 -5.19
N ASP A 131 1.76 -14.82 -4.67
CA ASP A 131 2.11 -13.66 -3.86
C ASP A 131 2.28 -12.42 -4.72
N PHE A 132 1.67 -11.33 -4.26
CA PHE A 132 1.76 -10.05 -4.91
C PHE A 132 3.04 -9.31 -4.45
N LEU A 133 3.90 -8.96 -5.41
CA LEU A 133 5.13 -8.21 -5.17
C LEU A 133 4.87 -6.71 -5.32
N LEU A 134 5.30 -5.93 -4.33
CA LEU A 134 5.17 -4.48 -4.33
C LEU A 134 6.13 -3.82 -5.33
N ASP A 135 5.78 -2.61 -5.77
CA ASP A 135 6.62 -1.79 -6.63
C ASP A 135 7.71 -1.06 -5.83
N ARG A 136 7.33 -0.50 -4.68
CA ARG A 136 8.24 0.25 -3.79
C ARG A 136 7.96 -0.03 -2.32
N ILE A 137 8.98 0.18 -1.49
CA ILE A 137 8.86 0.24 -0.04
C ILE A 137 9.52 1.53 0.46
N ILE A 138 8.84 2.25 1.34
CA ILE A 138 9.37 3.46 1.97
C ILE A 138 9.53 3.22 3.45
N THR A 139 10.74 3.47 3.96
CA THR A 139 11.06 3.42 5.37
C THR A 139 11.37 4.81 5.94
N GLU A 140 11.58 4.88 7.24
CA GLU A 140 12.10 6.08 7.88
C GLU A 140 13.54 6.41 7.46
N LYS A 141 14.28 5.45 6.88
CA LYS A 141 15.66 5.63 6.45
C LYS A 141 15.84 5.73 4.93
N ARG A 142 15.10 4.97 4.14
CA ARG A 142 15.35 4.81 2.70
C ARG A 142 14.09 4.57 1.87
N VAL A 143 14.23 4.68 0.56
CA VAL A 143 13.25 4.25 -0.44
C VAL A 143 13.85 3.08 -1.20
N ILE A 144 13.10 1.99 -1.31
CA ILE A 144 13.49 0.76 -1.99
C ILE A 144 12.68 0.64 -3.28
N ASP A 145 13.38 0.52 -4.40
CA ASP A 145 12.79 0.19 -5.70
C ASP A 145 12.83 -1.33 -5.88
N CYS A 146 11.70 -1.98 -5.60
CA CYS A 146 11.63 -3.43 -5.52
C CYS A 146 11.92 -4.09 -6.87
N LYS A 147 11.52 -3.46 -7.97
CA LYS A 147 11.82 -3.94 -9.32
C LYS A 147 13.32 -3.94 -9.58
N LYS A 148 14.00 -2.83 -9.25
CA LYS A 148 15.46 -2.73 -9.40
C LYS A 148 16.19 -3.77 -8.54
N CYS A 149 15.67 -4.12 -7.37
CA CYS A 149 16.25 -5.17 -6.53
C CYS A 149 16.10 -6.56 -7.16
N ARG A 150 14.93 -6.88 -7.73
CA ARG A 150 14.69 -8.15 -8.45
C ARG A 150 15.61 -8.30 -9.67
N ASP A 151 15.70 -7.25 -10.50
CA ASP A 151 16.54 -7.25 -11.70
C ASP A 151 18.04 -7.50 -11.38
N LYS A 152 18.51 -7.16 -10.18
CA LYS A 152 19.89 -7.44 -9.75
C LYS A 152 20.11 -8.90 -9.40
N ILE A 153 19.13 -9.55 -8.78
CA ILE A 153 19.21 -10.96 -8.38
C ILE A 153 19.18 -11.85 -9.62
N GLU A 154 18.33 -11.55 -10.60
CA GLU A 154 18.23 -12.33 -11.85
C GLU A 154 19.49 -12.24 -12.73
N ARG A 155 20.36 -11.24 -12.49
CA ARG A 155 21.59 -11.00 -13.25
C ARG A 155 22.86 -11.48 -12.55
N GLY A 156 22.76 -11.90 -11.29
CA GLY A 156 23.88 -12.41 -10.48
C GLY A 156 23.92 -13.93 -10.51
#